data_AF-A0A8D0G8A8-F1
#
_entry.id   AF-A0A8D0G8A8-F1
#
_cell.length_a   1.000
_cell.length_b   1.000
_cell.length_c   1.000
_cell.angle_alpha   90.00
_cell.angle_beta   90.00
_cell.angle_gamma   90.00
#
_symmetry.space_group_name_H-M   'P 1'
#
loop_
_entity.id
_entity.type
_entity.pdbx_description
1 polymer ?
#
loop_
_entity_poly.entity_id
_entity_poly.type
_entity_poly.pdbx_seq_one_letter_code
_entity_poly.pdbx_strand_id
1 'polypeptide(L)'
;MGKAPGCGKTQTLIEYAKKWSKRKFLYVAFNNTIVKQVKEFFSNNVTCTTYHSLVVRLLRETLLKVVQFGRLTPDEVIRVLEPGDEENLGQRAKNVVDTRNTFFVSTDESITLMHIPKRYQNTGNDLEKNVSVYAARKT
;
A
#
# COMPACT_ATOMS: atom_id res chain seq x y z
N MET A 1 -3.21 29.58 -22.49
CA MET A 1 -1.94 29.57 -23.23
C MET A 1 -0.95 28.67 -22.49
N GLY A 2 -0.80 27.41 -22.94
CA GLY A 2 0.00 26.38 -22.26
C GLY A 2 1.50 26.57 -22.47
N LYS A 3 2.30 26.47 -21.40
CA LYS A 3 3.77 26.59 -21.48
C LYS A 3 4.39 25.35 -22.15
N ALA A 4 5.28 25.58 -23.12
CA ALA A 4 6.01 24.56 -23.87
C ALA A 4 6.91 23.65 -22.99
N PRO A 5 7.04 22.35 -23.31
CA PRO A 5 8.03 21.47 -22.71
C PRO A 5 9.45 21.93 -23.11
N GLY A 6 10.30 22.25 -22.13
CA GLY A 6 11.70 22.68 -22.36
C GLY A 6 12.08 24.05 -21.78
N CYS A 7 11.13 24.81 -21.23
CA CYS A 7 11.41 26.14 -20.72
C CYS A 7 12.01 26.09 -19.31
N GLY A 8 13.32 25.84 -19.17
CA GLY A 8 14.19 26.26 -18.05
C GLY A 8 13.82 25.90 -16.60
N LYS A 9 12.65 25.33 -16.28
CA LYS A 9 12.13 25.15 -14.90
C LYS A 9 13.12 24.36 -14.05
N THR A 10 13.54 23.21 -14.55
CA THR A 10 14.50 22.36 -13.87
C THR A 10 15.86 23.04 -13.76
N GLN A 11 16.30 23.72 -14.83
CA GLN A 11 17.57 24.45 -14.84
C GLN A 11 17.58 25.61 -13.84
N THR A 12 16.50 26.37 -13.75
CA THR A 12 16.34 27.45 -12.75
C THR A 12 16.40 26.89 -11.34
N LEU A 13 15.76 25.74 -11.07
CA LEU A 13 15.84 25.09 -9.75
C LEU A 13 17.27 24.62 -9.44
N ILE A 14 17.99 24.08 -10.42
CA ILE A 14 19.39 23.68 -10.28
C ILE A 14 20.26 24.88 -9.95
N GLU A 15 20.19 25.95 -10.75
CA GLU A 15 21.00 27.16 -10.53
C GLU A 15 20.62 27.88 -9.22
N TYR A 16 19.35 27.86 -8.84
CA TYR A 16 18.91 28.36 -7.55
C TYR A 16 19.53 27.56 -6.39
N ALA A 17 19.49 26.23 -6.45
CA ALA A 17 20.06 25.38 -5.41
C ALA A 17 21.60 25.54 -5.29
N LYS A 18 22.29 25.73 -6.42
CA LYS A 18 23.73 26.02 -6.46
C LYS A 18 24.06 27.36 -5.81
N LYS A 19 23.31 28.43 -6.15
CA LYS A 19 23.47 29.77 -5.56
C LYS A 19 23.37 29.74 -4.03
N TRP A 20 22.51 28.87 -3.49
CA TRP A 20 22.30 28.72 -2.06
C TRP A 20 22.88 27.40 -1.52
N SER A 21 24.12 27.08 -1.90
CA SER A 21 24.81 25.83 -1.54
C SER A 21 24.86 25.51 -0.04
N LYS A 22 24.81 26.54 0.82
CA LYS A 22 24.76 26.40 2.29
C LYS A 22 23.39 25.95 2.83
N ARG A 23 22.33 25.99 2.02
CA ARG A 23 20.97 25.55 2.40
C ARG A 23 20.71 24.14 1.88
N LYS A 24 19.94 23.35 2.63
CA LYS A 24 19.49 22.02 2.20
C LYS A 24 18.17 22.13 1.45
N PHE A 25 18.06 21.42 0.34
CA PHE A 25 16.86 21.38 -0.50
C PHE A 25 16.34 19.95 -0.66
N LEU A 26 15.03 19.83 -0.91
CA LEU A 26 14.36 18.60 -1.29
C LEU A 26 13.71 18.82 -2.66
N TYR A 27 14.18 18.07 -3.65
CA TYR A 27 13.55 18.01 -4.98
C TYR A 27 12.70 16.75 -5.07
N VAL A 28 11.41 16.92 -5.40
CA VAL A 28 10.45 15.83 -5.54
C VAL A 28 9.95 15.77 -6.97
N ALA A 29 10.05 14.60 -7.61
CA ALA A 29 9.51 14.35 -8.94
C ALA A 29 8.51 13.18 -8.96
N PHE A 30 7.78 13.06 -10.06
CA PHE A 30 6.77 12.01 -10.22
C PHE A 30 7.38 10.61 -10.37
N ASN A 31 8.41 10.48 -11.20
CA ASN A 31 9.03 9.20 -11.51
C ASN A 31 10.54 9.21 -11.23
N ASN A 32 11.11 8.01 -11.11
CA ASN A 32 12.53 7.84 -10.78
C ASN A 32 13.44 8.21 -11.96
N THR A 33 12.94 8.13 -13.20
CA THR A 33 13.71 8.53 -14.40
C THR A 33 14.08 10.01 -14.34
N ILE A 34 13.14 10.88 -14.00
CA ILE A 34 13.38 12.32 -13.82
C ILE A 34 14.37 12.54 -12.67
N VAL A 35 14.20 11.85 -11.54
CA VAL A 35 15.13 11.94 -10.39
C VAL A 35 16.55 11.61 -10.82
N LYS A 36 16.76 10.50 -11.53
CA LYS A 36 18.09 10.09 -12.01
C LYS A 36 18.69 11.15 -12.93
N GLN A 37 17.92 11.62 -13.92
CA GLN A 37 18.36 12.66 -14.85
C GLN A 37 18.82 13.93 -14.12
N VAL A 38 18.05 14.44 -13.16
CA VAL A 38 18.39 15.72 -12.52
C VAL A 38 19.46 15.61 -11.44
N LYS A 39 19.61 14.42 -10.83
CA LYS A 39 20.55 14.20 -9.72
C LYS A 39 22.00 14.44 -10.12
N GLU A 40 22.33 14.23 -11.40
CA GLU A 40 23.66 14.51 -11.96
C GLU A 40 23.96 16.02 -12.07
N PHE A 41 22.92 16.86 -12.16
CA PHE A 41 23.06 18.31 -12.33
C PHE A 41 22.91 19.10 -11.02
N PHE A 42 22.20 18.54 -10.04
CA PHE A 42 22.01 19.16 -8.73
C PHE A 42 23.27 19.05 -7.87
N SER A 43 23.53 20.09 -7.07
CA SER A 43 24.59 20.10 -6.06
C SER A 43 24.24 19.21 -4.87
N ASN A 44 25.26 18.76 -4.13
CA ASN A 44 25.13 17.80 -3.01
C ASN A 44 24.20 18.26 -1.86
N ASN A 45 23.85 19.55 -1.82
CA ASN A 45 22.90 20.10 -0.85
C ASN A 45 21.43 19.79 -1.21
N VAL A 46 21.15 19.11 -2.33
CA VAL A 46 19.81 18.75 -2.78
C VAL A 46 19.57 17.25 -2.65
N THR A 47 18.55 16.87 -1.88
CA THR A 47 18.04 15.49 -1.89
C THR A 47 17.00 15.35 -3.00
N CYS A 48 17.26 14.49 -3.99
CA CYS A 48 16.29 14.20 -5.06
C CYS A 48 15.56 12.88 -4.76
N THR A 49 14.22 12.91 -4.76
CA THR A 49 13.38 11.73 -4.50
C THR A 49 12.09 11.76 -5.32
N THR A 50 11.38 10.64 -5.38
CA THR A 50 9.98 10.64 -5.86
C THR A 50 9.01 10.87 -4.70
N TYR A 51 7.77 11.24 -5.02
CA TYR A 51 6.69 11.33 -4.03
C TYR A 51 6.49 10.00 -3.28
N HIS A 52 6.41 8.89 -4.02
CA HIS A 52 6.27 7.55 -3.45
C HIS A 52 7.41 7.21 -2.48
N SER A 53 8.66 7.44 -2.88
CA SER A 53 9.82 7.18 -2.02
C SER A 53 9.84 8.08 -0.78
N LEU A 54 9.36 9.33 -0.90
CA LEU A 54 9.24 10.24 0.22
C LEU A 54 8.19 9.75 1.23
N VAL A 55 7.01 9.38 0.75
CA VAL A 55 5.91 8.85 1.59
C VAL A 55 6.34 7.58 2.29
N VAL A 56 6.95 6.62 1.59
CA VAL A 56 7.46 5.39 2.19
C VAL A 56 8.49 5.68 3.29
N ARG A 57 9.37 6.67 3.09
CA ARG A 57 10.35 7.07 4.10
C ARG A 57 9.69 7.67 5.33
N LEU A 58 8.69 8.55 5.16
CA LEU A 58 8.00 9.22 6.26
C LEU A 58 7.10 8.27 7.04
N LEU A 59 6.40 7.40 6.32
CA LEU A 59 5.46 6.46 6.91
C LEU A 59 6.12 5.13 7.25
N ARG A 60 7.45 4.98 7.15
CA ARG A 60 8.13 3.68 7.30
C ARG A 60 7.76 2.99 8.60
N GLU A 61 7.74 3.70 9.73
CA GLU A 61 7.37 3.10 11.02
C GLU A 61 5.90 2.75 11.12
N THR A 62 5.02 3.55 10.49
CA THR A 62 3.57 3.29 10.46
C THR A 62 3.24 2.13 9.52
N LEU A 63 3.84 2.12 8.32
CA LEU A 63 3.73 1.05 7.34
C LEU A 63 4.36 -0.24 7.85
N LEU A 64 5.52 -0.19 8.53
CA LEU A 64 6.10 -1.37 9.14
C LEU A 64 5.21 -1.92 10.25
N LYS A 65 4.53 -1.08 11.04
CA LYS A 65 3.51 -1.54 12.01
C LYS A 65 2.30 -2.18 11.31
N VAL A 66 1.78 -1.57 10.24
CA VAL A 66 0.68 -2.12 9.43
C VAL A 66 1.08 -3.44 8.76
N VAL A 67 2.31 -3.55 8.28
CA VAL A 67 2.88 -4.79 7.70
C VAL A 67 3.21 -5.81 8.81
N GLN A 68 3.53 -5.36 10.03
CA GLN A 68 3.74 -6.20 11.22
C GLN A 68 2.44 -6.67 11.87
N PHE A 69 1.26 -6.18 11.49
CA PHE A 69 -0.04 -6.82 11.81
C PHE A 69 -0.25 -8.16 11.08
N GLY A 70 0.85 -8.88 10.85
CA GLY A 70 0.91 -10.27 10.48
C GLY A 70 0.33 -10.51 9.09
N ARG A 71 1.18 -11.01 8.21
CA ARG A 71 0.68 -11.87 7.14
C ARG A 71 0.03 -13.08 7.81
N LEU A 72 -1.24 -12.97 8.19
CA LEU A 72 -2.05 -14.05 8.73
C LEU A 72 -2.04 -15.15 7.68
N THR A 73 -1.45 -16.28 8.06
CA THR A 73 -1.34 -17.44 7.21
C THR A 73 -2.60 -18.29 7.35
N PRO A 74 -2.98 -19.04 6.29
CA PRO A 74 -4.05 -20.01 6.42
C PRO A 74 -3.82 -20.99 7.57
N ASP A 75 -2.57 -21.40 7.85
CA ASP A 75 -2.25 -22.32 8.95
C ASP A 75 -2.55 -21.73 10.33
N GLU A 76 -2.29 -20.44 10.54
CA GLU A 76 -2.67 -19.75 11.78
C GLU A 76 -4.19 -19.66 11.92
N VAL A 77 -4.91 -19.46 10.82
CA VAL A 77 -6.38 -19.45 10.80
C VAL A 77 -6.96 -20.83 11.11
N ILE A 78 -6.38 -21.89 10.55
CA ILE A 78 -6.80 -23.28 10.81
C ILE A 78 -6.77 -23.61 12.31
N ARG A 79 -5.80 -23.08 13.06
CA ARG A 79 -5.65 -23.33 14.51
C ARG A 79 -6.78 -22.75 15.36
N VAL A 80 -7.49 -21.74 14.85
CA VAL A 80 -8.57 -21.04 15.58
C VAL A 80 -9.95 -21.25 14.96
N LEU A 81 -10.01 -21.73 13.72
CA LEU A 81 -11.27 -22.13 13.11
C LEU A 81 -11.81 -23.36 13.85
N GLU A 82 -13.05 -23.26 14.31
CA GLU A 82 -13.74 -24.42 14.85
C GLU A 82 -13.79 -25.56 13.80
N PRO A 83 -13.49 -26.81 14.21
CA PRO A 83 -13.62 -27.94 13.33
C PRO A 83 -15.08 -28.07 12.91
N GLY A 84 -15.36 -27.69 11.66
CA GLY A 84 -16.56 -28.06 10.92
C GLY A 84 -16.23 -29.22 9.99
N ASP A 85 -16.99 -29.40 8.90
CA ASP A 85 -16.67 -30.38 7.86
C ASP A 85 -15.19 -30.27 7.44
N GLU A 86 -14.37 -31.25 7.87
CA GLU A 86 -12.91 -31.23 7.74
C GLU A 86 -12.46 -31.14 6.28
N GLU A 87 -13.34 -31.57 5.37
CA GLU A 87 -13.13 -31.68 3.92
C GLU A 87 -12.69 -30.37 3.26
N ASN A 88 -12.90 -29.20 3.88
CA ASN A 88 -12.57 -27.91 3.26
C ASN A 88 -11.84 -26.91 4.18
N LEU A 89 -11.25 -27.36 5.29
CA LEU A 89 -10.66 -26.48 6.30
C LEU A 89 -9.57 -25.55 5.72
N GLY A 90 -8.69 -26.07 4.86
CA GLY A 90 -7.66 -25.28 4.19
C GLY A 90 -8.21 -24.24 3.20
N GLN A 91 -9.33 -24.55 2.53
CA GLN A 91 -9.98 -23.61 1.63
C GLN A 91 -10.70 -22.51 2.41
N ARG A 92 -11.38 -22.86 3.51
CA ARG A 92 -12.01 -21.90 4.43
C ARG A 92 -10.97 -20.92 4.99
N ALA A 93 -9.83 -21.42 5.43
CA ALA A 93 -8.74 -20.59 5.94
C ALA A 93 -8.19 -19.60 4.89
N LYS A 94 -8.02 -20.05 3.64
CA LYS A 94 -7.64 -19.17 2.52
C LYS A 94 -8.71 -18.09 2.28
N ASN A 95 -9.99 -18.45 2.32
CA ASN A 95 -11.09 -17.50 2.13
C ASN A 95 -11.06 -16.40 3.21
N VAL A 96 -10.78 -16.75 4.47
CA VAL A 96 -10.64 -15.79 5.58
C VAL A 96 -9.53 -14.80 5.31
N VAL A 97 -8.34 -15.31 4.98
CA VAL A 97 -7.14 -14.48 4.73
C VAL A 97 -7.39 -13.52 3.57
N ASP A 98 -7.94 -14.02 2.47
CA ASP A 98 -8.23 -13.19 1.29
C ASP A 98 -9.31 -12.15 1.56
N THR A 99 -10.40 -12.52 2.24
CA THR A 99 -11.49 -11.61 2.59
C THR A 99 -10.98 -10.47 3.47
N ARG A 100 -10.18 -10.79 4.49
CA ARG A 100 -9.53 -9.81 5.36
C ARG A 100 -8.60 -8.88 4.57
N ASN A 101 -7.79 -9.42 3.67
CA ASN A 101 -6.88 -8.61 2.86
C ASN A 101 -7.64 -7.67 1.92
N THR A 102 -8.73 -8.13 1.31
CA THR A 102 -9.62 -7.27 0.51
C THR A 102 -10.25 -6.16 1.36
N PHE A 103 -10.68 -6.47 2.59
CA PHE A 103 -11.21 -5.47 3.53
C PHE A 103 -10.16 -4.44 3.98
N PHE A 104 -8.91 -4.84 4.20
CA PHE A 104 -7.86 -3.89 4.56
C PHE A 104 -7.47 -2.93 3.44
N VAL A 105 -7.75 -3.30 2.19
CA VAL A 105 -7.53 -2.42 1.02
C VAL A 105 -8.78 -1.59 0.68
N SER A 106 -9.96 -1.93 1.24
CA SER A 106 -11.19 -1.18 1.01
C SER A 106 -11.31 0.05 1.92
N THR A 107 -12.17 0.98 1.48
CA THR A 107 -12.61 2.14 2.27
C THR A 107 -13.75 1.82 3.24
N ASP A 108 -14.17 0.55 3.31
CA ASP A 108 -15.33 0.15 4.11
C ASP A 108 -14.97 0.09 5.61
N GLU A 109 -15.93 0.45 6.45
CA GLU A 109 -15.80 0.46 7.92
C GLU A 109 -15.99 -0.94 8.54
N SER A 110 -16.63 -1.86 7.81
CA SER A 110 -16.93 -3.23 8.24
C SER A 110 -16.76 -4.24 7.09
N ILE A 111 -16.47 -5.49 7.44
CA ILE A 111 -16.41 -6.59 6.47
C ILE A 111 -17.82 -6.86 5.90
N THR A 112 -17.92 -6.86 4.59
CA THR A 112 -19.13 -7.15 3.80
C THR A 112 -18.88 -8.26 2.78
N LEU A 113 -19.94 -8.83 2.20
CA LEU A 113 -19.86 -9.86 1.15
C LEU A 113 -19.04 -9.44 -0.08
N MET A 114 -18.92 -8.13 -0.33
CA MET A 114 -18.13 -7.58 -1.45
C MET A 114 -16.63 -7.84 -1.29
N HIS A 115 -16.16 -8.13 -0.08
CA HIS A 115 -14.77 -8.44 0.21
C HIS A 115 -14.41 -9.90 -0.06
N ILE A 116 -15.40 -10.78 -0.15
CA ILE A 116 -15.19 -12.20 -0.46
C ILE A 116 -14.79 -12.31 -1.94
N PRO A 117 -13.63 -12.92 -2.28
CA PRO A 117 -13.23 -13.10 -3.67
C PRO A 117 -14.29 -13.84 -4.49
N LYS A 118 -14.57 -13.38 -5.71
CA LYS A 118 -15.60 -13.95 -6.61
C LYS A 118 -15.50 -15.47 -6.81
N ARG A 119 -14.29 -16.01 -6.80
CA ARG A 119 -14.01 -17.46 -6.86
C ARG A 119 -14.61 -18.27 -5.71
N TYR A 120 -15.04 -17.60 -4.64
CA TYR A 120 -15.65 -18.19 -3.45
C TYR A 120 -17.11 -17.78 -3.25
N GLN A 121 -17.67 -16.94 -4.15
CA GLN A 121 -19.04 -16.47 -4.07
C GLN A 121 -20.06 -17.50 -4.62
N ASN A 122 -19.62 -18.72 -4.97
CA ASN A 122 -20.42 -19.69 -5.73
C ASN A 122 -20.59 -21.07 -5.07
N THR A 123 -20.26 -21.25 -3.79
CA THR A 123 -20.74 -22.43 -3.03
C THR A 123 -22.07 -22.06 -2.36
N GLY A 124 -23.17 -22.42 -3.03
CA GLY A 124 -24.54 -22.00 -2.74
C GLY A 124 -25.15 -22.36 -1.38
N ASN A 125 -24.35 -22.72 -0.37
CA ASN A 125 -24.77 -22.98 1.01
C ASN A 125 -23.90 -22.27 2.08
N ASP A 126 -22.86 -21.53 1.68
CA ASP A 126 -21.82 -21.04 2.60
C ASP A 126 -21.95 -19.56 3.00
N LEU A 127 -22.84 -18.80 2.37
CA LEU A 127 -22.92 -17.35 2.56
C LEU A 127 -23.44 -16.94 3.94
N GLU A 128 -24.41 -17.67 4.50
CA GLU A 128 -24.96 -17.37 5.83
C GLU A 128 -24.04 -17.83 6.97
N LYS A 129 -23.35 -18.97 6.83
CA LYS A 129 -22.42 -19.49 7.85
C LYS A 129 -21.13 -18.68 7.95
N ASN A 130 -20.66 -18.08 6.85
CA ASN A 130 -19.42 -17.30 6.87
C ASN A 130 -19.63 -15.88 7.42
N VAL A 131 -20.78 -15.22 7.20
CA VAL A 131 -20.96 -13.82 7.62
C VAL A 131 -21.11 -13.65 9.14
N SER A 132 -21.64 -14.66 9.83
CA SER A 132 -21.77 -14.68 11.31
C SER A 132 -20.42 -14.54 12.05
N VAL A 133 -19.32 -14.97 11.43
CA VAL A 133 -18.00 -15.07 12.10
C VAL A 133 -17.14 -13.80 11.95
N TYR A 134 -17.41 -12.91 10.99
CA TYR A 134 -16.48 -11.83 10.62
C TYR A 134 -16.90 -10.42 11.04
N ALA A 135 -17.60 -10.27 12.17
CA ALA A 135 -17.87 -8.96 12.77
C ALA A 135 -16.60 -8.34 13.38
N ALA A 136 -15.62 -8.00 12.55
CA ALA A 136 -14.43 -7.25 12.95
C ALA A 136 -14.55 -5.80 12.48
N ARG A 137 -14.47 -4.86 13.43
CA ARG A 137 -14.48 -3.42 13.19
C ARG A 137 -13.02 -2.93 13.14
N LYS A 138 -12.67 -2.07 12.16
CA LYS A 138 -11.36 -1.38 12.19
C LYS A 138 -11.35 -0.47 13.42
N THR A 139 -10.37 -0.64 14.30
CA THR A 139 -10.08 0.26 15.43
C THR A 139 -8.89 1.15 15.08
#